data_AF-A0A2V7ZBW5-F1
#
_entry.id   AF-A0A2V7ZBW5-F1
#
_cell.length_a   1.000
_cell.length_b   1.000
_cell.length_c   1.000
_cell.angle_alpha   90.00
_cell.angle_beta   90.00
_cell.angle_gamma   90.00
#
_symmetry.space_group_name_H-M   'P 1'
#
loop_
_entity.id
_entity.type
_entity.pdbx_description
1 polymer ?
#
loop_
_entity_poly.entity_id
_entity_poly.type
_entity_poly.pdbx_seq_one_letter_code
_entity_poly.pdbx_strand_id
1 'polypeptide(L)'
;MVLKVRGAGGQGTAVQRAGMQSAAGPDDECWLADVGFGGLGLLEPIPLRDGASSLQGGIEYTLRRDGHLWVLSMRDASGDAMDLYEFSDDPQTSWDVEVANHFTSTHPESVFRRTLTIQRSGRHERVILRSSMLTRYRDGWMTEEPIDRAQLPRVARELFAVELPDGPLVFDMECGALASS
;
A
#
# COMPACT_ATOMS: atom_id res chain seq x y z
N MET A 1 1.82 1.79 -5.66
CA MET A 1 3.22 1.31 -5.61
C MET A 1 3.98 2.17 -4.62
N VAL A 2 4.30 1.67 -3.42
CA VAL A 2 5.48 2.13 -2.69
C VAL A 2 6.58 1.17 -3.10
N LEU A 3 7.39 1.59 -4.07
CA LEU A 3 8.63 0.92 -4.41
C LEU A 3 9.76 1.78 -3.83
N LYS A 4 10.49 1.25 -2.86
CA LYS A 4 11.71 1.87 -2.34
C LYS A 4 12.90 0.97 -2.65
N VAL A 5 13.48 1.14 -3.84
CA VAL A 5 14.82 0.62 -4.17
C VAL A 5 15.81 1.76 -3.90
N ARG A 6 16.76 1.53 -2.99
CA ARG A 6 17.79 2.51 -2.63
C ARG A 6 19.05 2.21 -3.45
N GLY A 7 19.23 2.89 -4.57
CA GLY A 7 20.52 3.05 -5.24
C GLY A 7 21.19 4.36 -4.78
N ALA A 8 22.51 4.37 -4.63
CA ALA A 8 23.25 5.56 -4.22
C ALA A 8 23.04 6.70 -5.23
N GLY A 9 22.36 7.78 -4.81
CA GLY A 9 22.36 9.08 -5.54
C GLY A 9 21.03 9.67 -6.01
N GLY A 10 19.86 9.06 -5.74
CA GLY A 10 18.56 9.62 -6.18
C GLY A 10 17.60 9.90 -5.03
N GLN A 11 17.06 11.14 -4.96
CA GLN A 11 15.97 11.46 -4.04
C GLN A 11 14.67 10.81 -4.53
N GLY A 12 14.24 9.73 -3.87
CA GLY A 12 12.94 9.10 -4.06
C GLY A 12 12.05 9.35 -2.84
N THR A 13 11.03 10.19 -3.00
CA THR A 13 9.97 10.44 -2.01
C THR A 13 8.80 9.49 -2.26
N ALA A 14 8.36 8.74 -1.25
CA ALA A 14 7.15 7.93 -1.31
C ALA A 14 6.21 8.35 -0.18
N VAL A 15 4.99 8.77 -0.52
CA VAL A 15 3.92 9.06 0.44
C VAL A 15 2.58 8.64 -0.13
N GLN A 16 1.71 8.15 0.75
CA GLN A 16 0.31 7.88 0.47
C GLN A 16 -0.38 9.21 0.11
N ARG A 17 -0.83 9.33 -1.14
CA ARG A 17 -1.81 10.35 -1.51
C ARG A 17 -3.15 9.65 -1.69
N ALA A 18 -4.09 9.92 -0.78
CA ALA A 18 -5.48 10.00 -1.19
C ALA A 18 -5.56 11.28 -2.04
N GLY A 19 -5.53 11.12 -3.36
CA GLY A 19 -5.69 12.24 -4.27
C GLY A 19 -7.18 12.54 -4.41
N MET A 20 -7.65 13.64 -3.84
CA MET A 20 -8.90 14.26 -4.28
C MET A 20 -8.64 14.91 -5.64
N GLN A 21 -9.12 14.31 -6.73
CA GLN A 21 -9.17 14.99 -8.02
C GLN A 21 -10.54 15.66 -8.15
N SER A 22 -10.55 16.99 -8.01
CA SER A 22 -11.67 17.83 -8.43
C SER A 22 -11.56 18.05 -9.94
N ALA A 23 -12.46 17.47 -10.74
CA ALA A 23 -12.80 18.06 -12.02
C ALA A 23 -13.64 19.33 -11.74
N ALA A 24 -13.42 20.39 -12.50
CA ALA A 24 -13.98 21.71 -12.26
C ALA A 24 -15.28 21.92 -13.06
N GLY A 25 -16.42 21.81 -12.38
CA GLY A 25 -17.75 22.16 -12.88
C GLY A 25 -18.82 22.00 -11.79
N PRO A 26 -19.94 22.75 -11.81
CA PRO A 26 -21.02 22.64 -10.83
C PRO A 26 -21.75 21.28 -10.84
N ASP A 27 -21.45 20.41 -11.82
CA ASP A 27 -21.97 19.05 -11.97
C ASP A 27 -20.86 17.96 -11.83
N ASP A 28 -19.64 18.32 -11.42
CA ASP A 28 -18.52 17.37 -11.36
C ASP A 28 -18.52 16.61 -10.02
N GLU A 29 -18.89 15.32 -10.08
CA GLU A 29 -18.77 14.37 -8.98
C GLU A 29 -17.30 14.25 -8.53
N CYS A 30 -17.05 14.34 -7.21
CA CYS A 30 -15.73 14.13 -6.64
C CYS A 30 -15.41 12.64 -6.53
N TRP A 31 -14.14 12.27 -6.73
CA TRP A 31 -13.69 10.89 -6.68
C TRP A 31 -12.51 10.73 -5.72
N LEU A 32 -12.50 9.64 -4.97
CA LEU A 32 -11.35 9.16 -4.22
C LEU A 32 -10.51 8.27 -5.15
N ALA A 33 -9.26 8.67 -5.39
CA ALA A 33 -8.26 7.84 -6.04
C ALA A 33 -7.05 7.67 -5.10
N ASP A 34 -6.62 6.42 -4.93
CA ASP A 34 -5.46 6.09 -4.10
C ASP A 34 -4.63 4.99 -4.77
N VAL A 35 -3.45 5.37 -5.23
CA VAL A 35 -2.46 4.48 -5.86
C VAL A 35 -1.30 4.13 -4.91
N GLY A 36 -1.37 4.61 -3.66
CA GLY A 36 -0.30 4.63 -2.68
C GLY A 36 -0.52 3.76 -1.43
N PHE A 37 -1.76 3.39 -1.10
CA PHE A 37 -2.08 2.66 0.15
C PHE A 37 -1.17 1.46 0.41
N GLY A 38 -1.00 0.60 -0.60
CA GLY A 38 -0.43 -0.73 -0.38
C GLY A 38 -1.52 -1.79 -0.32
N GLY A 39 -1.18 -2.95 0.26
CA GLY A 39 -2.06 -4.08 0.56
C GLY A 39 -3.26 -4.23 -0.36
N LEU A 40 -4.45 -4.17 0.25
CA LEU A 40 -5.73 -4.32 -0.41
C LEU A 40 -6.38 -3.01 -0.88
N GLY A 41 -5.61 -1.99 -1.27
CA GLY A 41 -6.15 -0.67 -1.65
C GLY A 41 -6.96 -0.64 -2.96
N LEU A 42 -7.46 0.53 -3.35
CA LEU A 42 -8.24 0.71 -4.59
C LEU A 42 -7.43 0.35 -5.85
N LEU A 43 -8.13 -0.14 -6.87
CA LEU A 43 -7.64 -0.32 -8.25
C LEU A 43 -8.18 0.75 -9.19
N GLU A 44 -9.38 1.24 -8.90
CA GLU A 44 -10.12 2.22 -9.67
C GLU A 44 -10.69 3.30 -8.72
N PRO A 45 -10.89 4.53 -9.20
CA PRO A 45 -11.50 5.57 -8.38
C PRO A 45 -12.90 5.16 -7.90
N ILE A 46 -13.25 5.58 -6.68
CA ILE A 46 -14.60 5.43 -6.12
C ILE A 46 -15.22 6.83 -5.91
N PRO A 47 -16.53 7.03 -6.15
CA PRO A 47 -17.17 8.29 -5.86
C PRO A 47 -16.96 8.72 -4.40
N LEU A 48 -16.59 9.96 -4.17
CA LEU A 48 -16.46 10.55 -2.84
C LEU A 48 -17.85 10.99 -2.34
N ARG A 49 -18.69 10.00 -2.03
CA ARG A 49 -20.01 10.20 -1.44
C ARG A 49 -20.30 9.10 -0.44
N ASP A 50 -21.14 9.41 0.54
CA ASP A 50 -21.55 8.43 1.54
C ASP A 50 -22.30 7.25 0.89
N GLY A 51 -21.96 6.05 1.33
CA GLY A 51 -22.49 4.79 0.80
C GLY A 51 -22.06 4.48 -0.64
N ALA A 52 -21.03 5.14 -1.19
CA ALA A 52 -20.46 4.71 -2.47
C ALA A 52 -19.88 3.30 -2.34
N SER A 53 -20.14 2.44 -3.32
CA SER A 53 -19.53 1.12 -3.40
C SER A 53 -19.01 0.81 -4.80
N SER A 54 -17.99 -0.04 -4.88
CA SER A 54 -17.36 -0.43 -6.14
C SER A 54 -16.73 -1.83 -6.02
N LEU A 55 -17.06 -2.72 -6.96
CA LEU A 55 -16.43 -4.04 -7.06
C LEU A 55 -15.19 -3.96 -7.95
N GLN A 56 -14.01 -4.19 -7.39
CA GLN A 56 -12.74 -4.08 -8.10
C GLN A 56 -11.87 -5.30 -7.82
N GLY A 57 -11.51 -6.05 -8.87
CA GLY A 57 -10.68 -7.25 -8.73
C GLY A 57 -11.29 -8.34 -7.83
N GLY A 58 -12.62 -8.40 -7.75
CA GLY A 58 -13.37 -9.33 -6.89
C GLY A 58 -13.45 -8.90 -5.41
N ILE A 59 -13.05 -7.67 -5.08
CA ILE A 59 -13.18 -7.08 -3.75
C ILE A 59 -14.20 -5.95 -3.82
N GLU A 60 -15.21 -5.96 -2.96
CA GLU A 60 -16.18 -4.88 -2.80
C GLU A 60 -15.59 -3.82 -1.87
N TYR A 61 -15.44 -2.59 -2.37
CA TYR A 61 -15.04 -1.44 -1.58
C TYR A 61 -16.27 -0.61 -1.26
N THR A 62 -16.33 -0.08 -0.03
CA THR A 62 -17.40 0.82 0.41
C THR A 62 -16.79 2.03 1.09
N LEU A 63 -17.24 3.21 0.70
CA LEU A 63 -16.90 4.47 1.34
C LEU A 63 -18.09 4.94 2.18
N ARG A 64 -17.85 5.20 3.46
CA ARG A 64 -18.86 5.75 4.38
C ARG A 64 -18.38 7.03 5.04
N ARG A 65 -19.32 7.91 5.39
CA ARG A 65 -19.07 9.06 6.25
C ARG A 65 -19.25 8.66 7.72
N ASP A 66 -18.25 8.94 8.55
CA ASP A 66 -18.29 8.78 10.00
C ASP A 66 -17.93 10.12 10.67
N GLY A 67 -18.95 10.93 10.94
CA GLY A 67 -18.77 12.30 11.42
C GLY A 67 -17.99 13.17 10.42
N HIS A 68 -16.79 13.62 10.82
CA HIS A 68 -15.90 14.44 10.00
C HIS A 68 -14.91 13.62 9.17
N LEU A 69 -14.92 12.29 9.32
CA LEU A 69 -14.04 11.37 8.61
C LEU A 69 -14.80 10.62 7.53
N TRP A 70 -14.07 10.25 6.49
CA TRP A 70 -14.41 9.20 5.55
C TRP A 70 -13.71 7.92 5.97
N VAL A 71 -14.39 6.79 5.86
CA VAL A 71 -13.80 5.47 6.08
C VAL A 71 -13.96 4.63 4.82
N LEU A 72 -12.84 4.17 4.28
CA LEU A 72 -12.82 3.18 3.20
C LEU A 72 -12.70 1.79 3.80
N SER A 73 -13.65 0.92 3.45
CA SER A 73 -13.67 -0.49 3.85
C SER A 73 -13.64 -1.38 2.63
N MET A 74 -13.31 -2.65 2.86
CA MET A 74 -13.39 -3.69 1.83
C MET A 74 -14.10 -4.93 2.37
N ARG A 75 -14.66 -5.72 1.44
CA ARG A 75 -15.11 -7.10 1.63
C ARG A 75 -14.61 -7.97 0.49
N ASP A 76 -13.96 -9.09 0.80
CA ASP A 76 -13.44 -10.01 -0.21
C ASP A 76 -14.48 -11.08 -0.60
N ALA A 77 -14.07 -12.02 -1.47
CA ALA A 77 -14.96 -13.07 -1.96
C ALA A 77 -15.31 -14.14 -0.91
N SER A 78 -14.56 -14.23 0.20
CA SER A 78 -14.91 -15.13 1.32
C SER A 78 -16.04 -14.55 2.18
N GLY A 79 -16.26 -13.24 2.06
CA GLY A 79 -17.20 -12.47 2.89
C GLY A 79 -16.52 -11.73 4.05
N ASP A 80 -15.21 -11.91 4.23
CA ASP A 80 -14.41 -11.21 5.23
C ASP A 80 -14.37 -9.72 4.90
N ALA A 81 -14.57 -8.88 5.93
CA ALA A 81 -14.63 -7.44 5.79
C ALA A 81 -13.73 -6.74 6.81
N MET A 82 -13.12 -5.63 6.38
CA MET A 82 -12.28 -4.79 7.23
C MET A 82 -12.27 -3.34 6.78
N ASP A 83 -12.01 -2.44 7.72
CA ASP A 83 -11.67 -1.06 7.43
C ASP A 83 -10.20 -0.98 6.98
N LEU A 84 -9.95 -0.20 5.93
CA LEU A 84 -8.61 0.00 5.38
C LEU A 84 -7.94 1.23 5.97
N TYR A 85 -8.62 2.38 5.87
CA TYR A 85 -8.15 3.65 6.39
C TYR A 85 -9.28 4.68 6.47
N GLU A 86 -9.00 5.74 7.21
CA GLU A 86 -9.86 6.91 7.35
C GLU A 86 -9.12 8.19 6.96
N PHE A 87 -9.85 9.21 6.52
CA PHE A 87 -9.30 10.53 6.17
C PHE A 87 -10.35 11.63 6.36
N SER A 88 -9.90 12.86 6.64
CA SER A 88 -10.78 14.04 6.67
C SER A 88 -10.79 14.76 5.32
N ASP A 89 -11.66 15.77 5.19
CA ASP A 89 -11.68 16.67 4.04
C ASP A 89 -10.52 17.70 4.06
N ASP A 90 -9.66 17.67 5.08
CA ASP A 90 -8.59 18.65 5.25
C ASP A 90 -7.49 18.48 4.19
N PRO A 91 -7.14 19.54 3.46
CA PRO A 91 -6.10 19.46 2.44
C PRO A 91 -4.74 19.17 3.08
N GLN A 92 -4.05 18.16 2.55
CA GLN A 92 -2.69 17.82 2.96
C GLN A 92 -1.66 18.60 2.12
N THR A 93 -0.65 19.15 2.77
CA THR A 93 0.45 19.86 2.12
C THR A 93 1.63 18.94 1.83
N SER A 94 2.59 19.42 1.03
CA SER A 94 3.86 18.70 0.82
C SER A 94 4.68 18.51 2.10
N TRP A 95 4.49 19.38 3.10
CA TRP A 95 5.21 19.30 4.38
C TRP A 95 4.66 18.20 5.28
N ASP A 96 3.33 18.05 5.34
CA ASP A 96 2.67 16.97 6.08
C ASP A 96 3.15 15.61 5.57
N VAL A 97 3.23 15.51 4.24
CA VAL A 97 3.78 14.40 3.46
C VAL A 97 5.24 14.14 3.84
N GLU A 98 6.10 15.16 3.88
CA GLU A 98 7.51 15.00 4.21
C GLU A 98 7.73 14.50 5.64
N VAL A 99 6.99 15.05 6.61
CA VAL A 99 7.05 14.64 8.02
C VAL A 99 6.61 13.18 8.19
N ALA A 100 5.49 12.79 7.57
CA ALA A 100 5.00 11.41 7.60
C ALA A 100 5.99 10.45 6.91
N ASN A 101 6.59 10.84 5.79
CA ASN A 101 7.63 10.07 5.11
C ASN A 101 8.86 9.88 5.99
N HIS A 102 9.29 10.92 6.71
CA HIS A 102 10.44 10.80 7.61
C HIS A 102 10.16 9.73 8.67
N PHE A 103 9.03 9.82 9.39
CA PHE A 103 8.68 8.82 10.39
C PHE A 103 8.62 7.40 9.80
N THR A 104 7.86 7.21 8.72
CA THR A 104 7.68 5.88 8.11
C THR A 104 8.98 5.32 7.49
N SER A 105 9.88 6.16 7.02
CA SER A 105 11.12 5.71 6.39
C SER A 105 12.29 5.54 7.35
N THR A 106 12.33 6.30 8.45
CA THR A 106 13.51 6.39 9.30
C THR A 106 13.24 6.21 10.79
N HIS A 107 12.00 6.19 11.27
CA HIS A 107 11.76 5.93 12.69
C HIS A 107 11.99 4.44 13.02
N PRO A 108 12.79 4.08 14.05
CA PRO A 108 13.10 2.67 14.39
C PRO A 108 11.88 1.79 14.66
N GLU A 109 10.75 2.40 15.02
CA GLU A 109 9.47 1.69 15.23
C GLU A 109 8.60 1.54 13.98
N SER A 110 8.99 2.15 12.87
CA SER A 110 8.27 1.99 11.62
C SER A 110 8.34 0.54 11.14
N VAL A 111 7.17 -0.02 10.84
CA VAL A 111 7.03 -1.35 10.22
C VAL A 111 7.81 -1.47 8.90
N PHE A 112 7.95 -0.37 8.15
CA PHE A 112 8.66 -0.36 6.88
C PHE A 112 10.19 -0.43 7.03
N ARG A 113 10.73 -0.16 8.22
CA ARG A 113 12.15 -0.44 8.53
C ARG A 113 12.38 -1.90 8.93
N ARG A 114 11.34 -2.57 9.43
CA ARG A 114 11.41 -3.90 10.04
C ARG A 114 10.96 -5.04 9.14
N THR A 115 10.39 -4.73 7.97
CA THR A 115 9.77 -5.74 7.10
C THR A 115 10.00 -5.41 5.63
N LEU A 116 10.42 -6.41 4.83
CA LEU A 116 10.34 -6.32 3.37
C LEU A 116 8.88 -6.24 2.96
N THR A 117 8.49 -5.24 2.18
CA THR A 117 7.16 -5.21 1.55
C THR A 117 7.31 -4.74 0.13
N ILE A 118 6.84 -5.55 -0.82
CA ILE A 118 6.77 -5.22 -2.25
C ILE A 118 5.38 -5.61 -2.71
N GLN A 119 4.74 -4.78 -3.53
CA GLN A 119 3.47 -5.14 -4.13
C GLN A 119 3.39 -4.76 -5.59
N ARG A 120 2.57 -5.52 -6.32
CA ARG A 120 2.10 -5.19 -7.65
C ARG A 120 0.60 -5.48 -7.71
N SER A 121 -0.18 -4.46 -8.01
CA SER A 121 -1.63 -4.58 -8.21
C SER A 121 -1.94 -4.45 -9.69
N GLY A 122 -2.76 -5.35 -10.22
CA GLY A 122 -3.28 -5.32 -11.58
C GLY A 122 -4.77 -5.69 -11.60
N ARG A 123 -5.41 -5.57 -12.78
CA ARG A 123 -6.85 -5.81 -12.94
C ARG A 123 -7.28 -7.24 -12.56
N HIS A 124 -6.42 -8.23 -12.79
CA HIS A 124 -6.75 -9.65 -12.59
C HIS A 124 -5.99 -10.30 -11.42
N GLU A 125 -4.88 -9.70 -11.00
CA GLU A 125 -4.06 -10.24 -9.94
C GLU A 125 -3.43 -9.10 -9.14
N ARG A 126 -3.46 -9.26 -7.82
CA ARG A 126 -2.61 -8.53 -6.89
C ARG A 126 -1.62 -9.50 -6.26
N VAL A 127 -0.35 -9.13 -6.28
CA VAL A 127 0.73 -9.89 -5.67
C VAL A 127 1.38 -9.02 -4.60
N ILE A 128 1.57 -9.57 -3.42
CA ILE A 128 2.20 -8.91 -2.28
C ILE A 128 3.27 -9.85 -1.75
N LEU A 129 4.50 -9.36 -1.63
CA LEU A 129 5.57 -10.03 -0.91
C LEU A 129 5.80 -9.29 0.40
N ARG A 130 5.53 -9.94 1.53
CA ARG A 130 5.80 -9.41 2.87
C ARG A 130 6.75 -10.34 3.62
N SER A 131 7.89 -9.82 4.04
CA SER A 131 9.00 -10.63 4.59
C SER A 131 9.41 -11.74 3.61
N SER A 132 8.94 -12.96 3.85
CA SER A 132 9.17 -14.16 3.04
C SER A 132 7.86 -14.87 2.70
N MET A 133 6.73 -14.19 2.76
CA MET A 133 5.42 -14.71 2.36
C MET A 133 4.95 -13.99 1.10
N LEU A 134 4.63 -14.76 0.06
CA LEU A 134 4.01 -14.26 -1.16
C LEU A 134 2.50 -14.53 -1.10
N THR A 135 1.73 -13.44 -1.05
CA THR A 135 0.27 -13.49 -1.08
C THR A 135 -0.21 -13.08 -2.47
N ARG A 136 -1.14 -13.85 -3.04
CA ARG A 136 -1.80 -13.54 -4.32
C ARG A 136 -3.29 -13.42 -4.11
N TYR A 137 -3.87 -12.36 -4.70
CA TYR A 137 -5.31 -12.18 -4.81
C TYR A 137 -5.72 -12.29 -6.27
N ARG A 138 -6.68 -13.16 -6.58
CA ARG A 138 -7.29 -13.34 -7.90
C ARG A 138 -8.80 -13.49 -7.74
N ASP A 139 -9.56 -12.62 -8.40
CA ASP A 139 -11.03 -12.60 -8.32
C ASP A 139 -11.55 -12.62 -6.87
N GLY A 140 -10.91 -11.84 -5.98
CA GLY A 140 -11.24 -11.78 -4.56
C GLY A 140 -10.73 -12.95 -3.70
N TRP A 141 -10.13 -13.99 -4.29
CA TRP A 141 -9.59 -15.15 -3.58
C TRP A 141 -8.12 -14.99 -3.25
N MET A 142 -7.77 -15.34 -2.02
CA MET A 142 -6.40 -15.26 -1.50
C MET A 142 -5.71 -16.63 -1.53
N THR A 143 -4.43 -16.63 -1.94
CA THR A 143 -3.50 -17.73 -1.66
C THR A 143 -2.19 -17.19 -1.09
N GLU A 144 -1.53 -18.01 -0.29
CA GLU A 144 -0.25 -17.69 0.34
C GLU A 144 0.76 -18.80 0.09
N GLU A 145 2.01 -18.41 -0.22
CA GLU A 145 3.13 -19.34 -0.33
C GLU A 145 4.38 -18.75 0.34
N PRO A 146 5.05 -19.51 1.23
CA PRO A 146 6.33 -19.10 1.78
C PRO A 146 7.42 -19.17 0.70
N ILE A 147 8.32 -18.20 0.72
CA ILE A 147 9.44 -18.06 -0.22
C ILE A 147 10.75 -18.17 0.56
N ASP A 148 11.70 -18.96 0.04
CA ASP A 148 13.04 -19.01 0.63
C ASP A 148 13.72 -17.63 0.49
N ARG A 149 14.42 -17.19 1.54
CA ARG A 149 15.17 -15.93 1.53
C ARG A 149 16.14 -15.83 0.35
N ALA A 150 16.77 -16.95 -0.05
CA ALA A 150 17.68 -16.99 -1.20
C ALA A 150 16.97 -16.70 -2.54
N GLN A 151 15.65 -16.86 -2.61
CA GLN A 151 14.84 -16.60 -3.81
C GLN A 151 14.32 -15.17 -3.88
N LEU A 152 14.38 -14.39 -2.79
CA LEU A 152 13.81 -13.03 -2.73
C LEU A 152 14.28 -12.12 -3.86
N PRO A 153 15.58 -12.02 -4.22
CA PRO A 153 16.01 -11.16 -5.32
C PRO A 153 15.39 -11.56 -6.66
N ARG A 154 15.30 -12.88 -6.92
CA ARG A 154 14.68 -13.41 -8.13
C ARG A 154 13.18 -13.10 -8.17
N VAL A 155 12.46 -13.35 -7.08
CA VAL A 155 11.01 -13.12 -6.97
C VAL A 155 10.69 -11.64 -7.09
N ALA A 156 11.45 -10.77 -6.43
CA ALA A 156 11.34 -9.31 -6.54
C ALA A 156 11.46 -8.85 -8.01
N ARG A 157 12.47 -9.32 -8.72
CA ARG A 157 12.71 -8.97 -10.13
C ARG A 157 11.62 -9.52 -11.05
N GLU A 158 11.31 -10.81 -10.96
CA GLU A 158 10.41 -11.48 -11.90
C GLU A 158 8.93 -11.10 -11.72
N LEU A 159 8.47 -10.96 -10.47
CA LEU A 159 7.06 -10.67 -10.20
C LEU A 159 6.76 -9.18 -10.07
N PHE A 160 7.74 -8.38 -9.61
CA PHE A 160 7.50 -6.98 -9.27
C PHE A 160 8.32 -6.00 -10.12
N ALA A 161 9.24 -6.46 -10.96
CA ALA A 161 10.20 -5.63 -11.68
C ALA A 161 11.07 -4.77 -10.73
N VAL A 162 11.45 -5.37 -9.60
CA VAL A 162 12.23 -4.72 -8.54
C VAL A 162 13.57 -5.39 -8.38
N GLU A 163 14.65 -4.62 -8.58
CA GLU A 163 16.00 -5.06 -8.21
C GLU A 163 16.24 -4.78 -6.72
N LEU A 164 16.62 -5.81 -5.97
CA LEU A 164 17.07 -5.66 -4.59
C LEU A 164 18.57 -5.31 -4.57
N PRO A 165 19.03 -4.47 -3.64
CA PRO A 165 20.44 -4.12 -3.53
C PRO A 165 21.27 -5.34 -3.11
N ASP A 166 22.53 -5.37 -3.55
CA ASP A 166 23.52 -6.31 -3.05
C ASP A 166 23.90 -5.92 -1.61
N GLY A 167 23.57 -6.76 -0.63
CA GLY A 167 23.90 -6.54 0.78
C GLY A 167 22.72 -6.76 1.74
N PRO A 168 22.93 -6.59 3.06
CA PRO A 168 21.87 -6.74 4.04
C PRO A 168 20.81 -5.65 3.87
N LEU A 169 19.55 -6.05 3.96
CA LEU A 169 18.44 -5.10 3.95
C LEU A 169 18.34 -4.44 5.34
N VAL A 170 17.69 -3.28 5.42
CA VAL A 170 17.60 -2.48 6.67
C VAL A 170 17.10 -3.33 7.85
N PHE A 171 16.09 -4.16 7.61
CA PHE A 171 15.52 -5.05 8.63
C PHE A 171 16.44 -6.22 9.03
N ASP A 172 17.41 -6.59 8.19
CA ASP A 172 18.39 -7.63 8.54
C ASP A 172 19.42 -7.11 9.56
N MET A 173 19.75 -5.83 9.46
CA MET A 173 20.72 -5.18 10.36
C MET A 173 20.14 -4.97 11.76
N GLU A 174 18.84 -4.66 11.86
CA GLU A 174 18.17 -4.42 13.14
C GLU A 174 17.87 -5.72 13.90
N CYS A 175 17.64 -6.84 13.19
CA CYS A 175 17.43 -8.15 13.82
C CYS A 175 18.74 -8.72 14.40
N GLY A 176 19.88 -8.49 13.74
CA GLY A 176 21.19 -8.92 14.23
C GLY A 176 21.65 -8.23 15.53
N ALA A 177 21.18 -7.01 15.78
CA ALA A 177 21.52 -6.26 17.00
C ALA A 177 20.83 -6.82 18.27
N LEU A 178 19.67 -7.48 18.13
CA LEU A 178 18.93 -8.07 19.24
C LEU A 178 19.42 -9.47 19.63
N ALA A 179 20.19 -10.14 18.76
CA ALA A 179 20.76 -11.47 19.04
C ALA A 179 22.12 -11.43 19.76
N SER A 180 22.62 -10.24 20.09
CA SER A 180 23.94 -10.01 20.71
C SER A 180 23.86 -9.28 22.06
N SER A 181 22.68 -9.25 22.69
CA SER A 181 22.46 -8.71 24.05
C SER A 181 22.02 -9.79 25.04
#